data_AF-A0A7V4Y222-F1
#
_entry.id   AF-A0A7V4Y222-F1
#
_cell.length_a   1.000
_cell.length_b   1.000
_cell.length_c   1.000
_cell.angle_alpha   90.00
_cell.angle_beta   90.00
_cell.angle_gamma   90.00
#
_symmetry.space_group_name_H-M   'P 1'
#
loop_
_entity.id
_entity.type
_entity.pdbx_description
1 polymer ?
#
loop_
_entity_poly.entity_id
_entity_poly.type
_entity_poly.pdbx_seq_one_letter_code
_entity_poly.pdbx_strand_id
1 'polypeptide(L)'
;MQIEITPIFGSKKVTLRQSKRSVTTFVGISVFFEYLGRLGYAQKIAEHMPFKLTSPNAIKPAETFTAFIVPVLVGARRFAHMGLFLIDKTLHALMGIFQFPNDDTIRNFFRRFTQATIYEFYDLLGRWMPARVVAAGGRIHVGFRFDRI
;
A
#
# COMPACT_ATOMS: atom_id res chain seq x y z
N MET A 1 -0.10 -8.65 29.09
CA MET A 1 1.08 -9.19 29.80
C MET A 1 2.04 -8.04 30.07
N GLN A 2 2.59 -7.94 31.29
CA GLN A 2 3.60 -6.95 31.67
C GLN A 2 4.80 -7.71 32.24
N ILE A 3 6.00 -7.40 31.74
CA ILE A 3 7.26 -8.03 32.17
C ILE A 3 8.24 -6.91 32.51
N GLU A 4 8.97 -7.05 33.61
CA GLU A 4 10.09 -6.18 33.92
C GLU A 4 11.40 -6.85 33.52
N ILE A 5 12.24 -6.11 32.79
CA ILE A 5 13.57 -6.58 32.39
C ILE A 5 14.64 -5.58 32.86
N THR A 6 15.80 -6.11 33.22
CA THR A 6 16.99 -5.28 33.43
C THR A 6 17.74 -5.19 32.10
N PRO A 7 17.89 -3.99 31.51
CA PRO A 7 18.59 -3.83 30.24
C PRO A 7 20.10 -4.11 30.39
N ILE A 8 20.71 -4.68 29.36
CA ILE A 8 22.16 -4.99 29.32
C ILE A 8 22.99 -3.70 29.49
N PHE A 9 22.52 -2.61 28.89
CA PHE A 9 23.14 -1.29 28.98
C PHE A 9 22.23 -0.33 29.74
N GLY A 10 22.16 -0.48 31.06
CA GLY A 10 21.44 0.45 31.93
C GLY A 10 21.23 -0.10 33.35
N SER A 11 21.20 0.80 34.34
CA SER A 11 20.96 0.43 35.74
C SER A 11 19.49 0.45 36.16
N LYS A 12 18.60 0.96 35.29
CA LYS A 12 17.17 1.08 35.58
C LYS A 12 16.37 -0.06 34.92
N LYS A 13 15.47 -0.67 35.68
CA LYS A 13 14.51 -1.65 35.16
C LYS A 13 13.60 -1.01 34.11
N VAL A 14 13.33 -1.74 33.03
CA VAL A 14 12.41 -1.35 31.97
C VAL A 14 11.18 -2.24 32.04
N THR A 15 10.00 -1.62 32.07
CA THR A 15 8.73 -2.34 32.04
C THR A 15 8.27 -2.50 30.59
N LEU A 16 8.24 -3.74 30.09
CA LEU A 16 7.62 -4.09 28.82
C LEU A 16 6.13 -4.35 29.03
N ARG A 17 5.28 -3.59 28.33
CA ARG A 17 3.83 -3.79 28.30
C ARG A 17 3.40 -4.17 26.89
N GLN A 18 2.66 -5.27 26.78
CA GLN A 18 2.04 -5.65 25.51
C GLN A 18 0.84 -4.74 25.24
N SER A 19 0.87 -4.05 24.09
CA SER A 19 -0.28 -3.29 23.58
C SER A 19 -1.12 -4.16 22.65
N LYS A 20 -2.44 -3.95 22.67
CA LYS A 20 -3.35 -4.51 21.65
C LYS A 20 -3.39 -3.67 20.37
N ARG A 21 -2.78 -2.47 20.38
CA ARG A 21 -2.74 -1.60 19.20
C ARG A 21 -1.80 -2.18 18.16
N SER A 22 -2.31 -2.34 16.96
CA SER A 22 -1.53 -2.68 15.78
C SER A 22 -0.53 -1.55 15.49
N VAL A 23 0.71 -1.90 15.18
CA VAL A 23 1.77 -0.93 14.86
C VAL A 23 2.37 -1.27 13.50
N THR A 24 2.72 -0.24 12.73
CA THR A 24 3.49 -0.34 11.48
C THR A 24 4.49 0.79 11.42
N THR A 25 5.68 0.52 10.90
CA THR A 25 6.69 1.55 10.60
C THR A 25 6.29 2.40 9.39
N PHE A 26 5.28 1.96 8.62
CA PHE A 26 4.83 2.61 7.39
C PHE A 26 3.59 3.49 7.59
N VAL A 27 3.30 3.89 8.84
CA VAL A 27 2.12 4.70 9.16
C VAL A 27 2.06 6.00 8.36
N GLY A 28 3.20 6.61 8.02
CA GLY A 28 3.23 7.82 7.19
C GLY A 28 2.62 7.65 5.79
N ILE A 29 2.62 6.43 5.24
CA ILE A 29 2.04 6.13 3.93
C ILE A 29 0.50 6.07 4.00
N SER A 30 -0.08 5.89 5.19
CA SER A 30 -1.54 5.88 5.36
C SER A 30 -2.21 7.16 4.85
N VAL A 31 -1.57 8.32 5.08
CA VAL A 31 -2.01 9.64 4.59
C VAL A 31 -2.18 9.61 3.07
N PHE A 32 -1.19 9.03 2.38
CA PHE A 32 -1.15 8.94 0.94
C PHE A 32 -2.25 8.00 0.41
N PHE A 33 -2.44 6.83 1.03
CA PHE A 33 -3.50 5.90 0.62
C PHE A 33 -4.90 6.44 0.92
N GLU A 34 -5.10 7.17 2.01
CA GLU A 34 -6.37 7.85 2.29
C GLU A 34 -6.67 8.89 1.22
N TYR A 35 -5.67 9.68 0.83
CA TYR A 35 -5.77 10.64 -0.27
C TYR A 35 -6.14 9.96 -1.59
N LEU A 36 -5.45 8.88 -1.96
CA LEU A 36 -5.79 8.08 -3.15
C LEU A 36 -7.22 7.53 -3.09
N GLY A 37 -7.65 7.06 -1.92
CA GLY A 37 -9.02 6.59 -1.69
C GLY A 37 -10.05 7.67 -1.99
N ARG A 38 -9.84 8.91 -1.52
CA ARG A 38 -10.73 10.06 -1.79
C ARG A 38 -10.74 10.48 -3.25
N LEU A 39 -9.63 10.28 -3.97
CA LEU A 39 -9.58 10.54 -5.41
C LEU A 39 -10.37 9.52 -6.23
N GLY A 40 -10.74 8.36 -5.68
CA GLY A 40 -11.30 7.24 -6.43
C GLY A 40 -10.25 6.49 -7.26
N TYR A 41 -9.00 6.49 -6.78
CA TYR A 41 -7.86 5.88 -7.46
C TYR A 41 -8.07 4.40 -7.78
N ALA A 42 -8.50 3.60 -6.80
CA ALA A 42 -8.64 2.15 -6.98
C ALA A 42 -9.65 1.80 -8.08
N GLN A 43 -10.79 2.52 -8.14
CA GLN A 43 -11.79 2.34 -9.18
C GLN A 43 -11.22 2.69 -10.55
N LYS A 44 -10.47 3.80 -10.65
CA LYS A 44 -9.89 4.23 -11.92
C LYS A 44 -8.85 3.25 -12.44
N ILE A 45 -7.99 2.74 -11.57
CA ILE A 45 -7.02 1.70 -11.95
C ILE A 45 -7.72 0.43 -12.42
N ALA A 46 -8.80 0.01 -11.74
CA ALA A 46 -9.55 -1.17 -12.13
C ALA A 46 -10.27 -1.01 -13.48
N GLU A 47 -10.83 0.17 -13.76
CA GLU A 47 -11.50 0.51 -15.02
C GLU A 47 -10.53 0.48 -16.21
N HIS A 48 -9.31 0.98 -16.02
CA HIS A 48 -8.31 1.13 -17.08
C HIS A 48 -7.32 -0.02 -17.18
N MET A 49 -7.43 -1.03 -16.31
CA MET A 49 -6.51 -2.16 -16.32
C MET A 49 -6.58 -2.91 -17.66
N PRO A 50 -5.45 -3.09 -18.38
CA PRO A 50 -5.46 -3.64 -19.73
C PRO A 50 -5.73 -5.16 -19.78
N PHE A 51 -5.75 -5.85 -18.65
CA PHE A 51 -6.00 -7.28 -18.58
C PHE A 51 -6.79 -7.67 -17.34
N LYS A 52 -7.48 -8.81 -17.43
CA LYS A 52 -8.21 -9.44 -16.34
C LYS A 52 -7.54 -10.76 -15.99
N LEU A 53 -7.57 -11.11 -14.71
CA LEU A 53 -7.16 -12.43 -14.23
C LEU A 53 -8.43 -13.24 -13.92
N THR A 54 -8.44 -14.50 -14.33
CA THR A 54 -9.61 -15.38 -14.25
C THR A 54 -9.48 -16.48 -13.20
N SER A 55 -8.30 -16.66 -12.60
CA SER A 55 -8.07 -17.70 -11.59
C SER A 55 -8.81 -17.36 -10.28
N PRO A 56 -9.43 -18.35 -9.60
CA PRO A 56 -10.08 -18.16 -8.30
C PRO A 56 -9.14 -17.59 -7.22
N ASN A 57 -7.86 -17.92 -7.31
CA ASN A 57 -6.83 -17.46 -6.36
C ASN A 57 -6.08 -16.22 -6.87
N ALA A 58 -6.53 -15.57 -7.94
CA ALA A 58 -5.88 -14.39 -8.46
C ALA A 58 -6.21 -13.16 -7.60
N ILE A 59 -5.16 -12.51 -7.09
CA ILE A 59 -5.25 -11.15 -6.58
C ILE A 59 -5.68 -10.24 -7.75
N LYS A 60 -6.63 -9.33 -7.51
CA LYS A 60 -7.11 -8.46 -8.59
C LYS A 60 -5.95 -7.62 -9.14
N PRO A 61 -5.80 -7.48 -10.46
CA PRO A 61 -4.75 -6.67 -11.08
C PRO A 61 -4.58 -5.26 -10.49
N ALA A 62 -5.68 -4.58 -10.19
CA ALA A 62 -5.66 -3.24 -9.58
C ALA A 62 -5.10 -3.26 -8.14
N GLU A 63 -5.42 -4.29 -7.36
CA GLU A 63 -4.88 -4.50 -6.01
C GLU A 63 -3.38 -4.81 -6.09
N THR A 64 -2.97 -5.67 -7.04
CA THR A 64 -1.56 -5.99 -7.31
C THR A 64 -0.74 -4.76 -7.71
N PHE A 65 -1.27 -3.93 -8.61
CA PHE A 65 -0.64 -2.67 -9.02
C PHE A 65 -0.50 -1.69 -7.85
N THR A 66 -1.57 -1.54 -7.06
CA THR A 66 -1.58 -0.65 -5.89
C THR A 66 -0.59 -1.11 -4.82
N ALA A 67 -0.52 -2.41 -4.55
CA ALA A 67 0.45 -2.99 -3.63
C ALA A 67 1.90 -2.77 -4.09
N PHE A 68 2.15 -2.75 -5.40
CA PHE A 68 3.47 -2.42 -5.95
C PHE A 68 3.88 -0.95 -5.74
N ILE A 69 2.95 -0.02 -5.51
CA ILE A 69 3.32 1.37 -5.24
C ILE A 69 4.02 1.51 -3.88
N VAL A 70 3.62 0.71 -2.88
CA VAL A 70 4.20 0.72 -1.52
C VAL A 70 5.73 0.61 -1.51
N PRO A 71 6.36 -0.44 -2.07
CA PRO A 71 7.82 -0.56 -2.10
C PRO A 71 8.47 0.61 -2.84
N VAL A 72 7.84 1.13 -3.90
CA VAL A 72 8.37 2.27 -4.65
C VAL A 72 8.41 3.52 -3.77
N LEU A 73 7.32 3.79 -3.03
CA LEU A 73 7.24 4.94 -2.12
C LEU A 73 8.27 4.91 -1.01
N VAL A 74 8.62 3.73 -0.50
CA VAL A 74 9.65 3.60 0.54
C VAL A 74 11.08 3.51 -0.02
N GLY A 75 11.25 3.67 -1.34
CA GLY A 75 12.56 3.64 -1.98
C GLY A 75 13.16 2.24 -2.13
N ALA A 76 12.33 1.19 -2.19
CA ALA A 76 12.82 -0.16 -2.45
C ALA A 76 13.47 -0.26 -3.83
N ARG A 77 14.69 -0.78 -3.87
CA ARG A 77 15.47 -0.96 -5.12
C ARG A 77 15.35 -2.36 -5.73
N ARG A 78 14.76 -3.30 -5.02
CA ARG A 78 14.68 -4.73 -5.38
C ARG A 78 13.32 -5.27 -5.00
N PHE A 79 12.77 -6.16 -5.82
CA PHE A 79 11.50 -6.84 -5.53
C PHE A 79 11.56 -7.69 -4.26
N ALA A 80 12.72 -8.20 -3.86
CA ALA A 80 12.90 -8.96 -2.61
C ALA A 80 12.51 -8.15 -1.35
N HIS A 81 12.59 -6.81 -1.38
CA HIS A 81 12.14 -5.97 -0.27
C HIS A 81 10.62 -6.05 -0.04
N MET A 82 9.87 -6.65 -0.97
CA MET A 82 8.44 -6.90 -0.81
C MET A 82 8.13 -7.79 0.39
N GLY A 83 9.03 -8.71 0.75
CA GLY A 83 8.85 -9.60 1.90
C GLY A 83 8.53 -8.88 3.21
N LEU A 84 9.06 -7.66 3.40
CA LEU A 84 8.79 -6.83 4.58
C LEU A 84 7.32 -6.41 4.67
N PHE A 85 6.64 -6.21 3.55
CA PHE A 85 5.25 -5.79 3.52
C PHE A 85 4.29 -6.97 3.64
N LEU A 86 4.65 -8.17 3.18
CA LEU A 86 3.78 -9.35 3.29
C LEU A 86 3.41 -9.69 4.74
N ILE A 87 4.32 -9.43 5.67
CA ILE A 87 4.14 -9.72 7.10
C ILE A 87 3.43 -8.58 7.85
N ASP A 88 3.33 -7.37 7.28
CA ASP A 88 2.74 -6.21 7.95
C ASP A 88 1.22 -6.16 7.75
N LYS A 89 0.49 -6.81 8.67
CA LYS A 89 -0.97 -6.84 8.66
C LYS A 89 -1.62 -5.48 8.92
N THR A 90 -0.95 -4.60 9.66
CA THR A 90 -1.43 -3.24 9.92
C THR A 90 -1.45 -2.46 8.62
N LEU A 91 -0.39 -2.55 7.82
CA LEU A 91 -0.32 -1.92 6.50
C LEU A 91 -1.37 -2.48 5.53
N HIS A 92 -1.61 -3.80 5.55
CA HIS A 92 -2.64 -4.45 4.73
C HIS A 92 -4.03 -3.86 5.03
N ALA A 93 -4.35 -3.74 6.33
CA ALA A 93 -5.60 -3.13 6.78
C ALA A 93 -5.72 -1.66 6.35
N LEU A 94 -4.63 -0.89 6.46
CA LEU A 94 -4.59 0.52 6.03
C LEU A 94 -4.86 0.70 4.54
N MET A 95 -4.40 -0.23 3.70
CA MET A 95 -4.65 -0.19 2.25
C MET A 95 -6.00 -0.79 1.84
N GLY A 96 -6.67 -1.51 2.74
CA GLY A 96 -7.83 -2.33 2.40
C GLY A 96 -7.49 -3.51 1.49
N ILE A 97 -6.23 -3.96 1.47
CA ILE A 97 -5.75 -5.08 0.66
C ILE A 97 -5.48 -6.27 1.57
N PHE A 98 -6.30 -7.32 1.49
CA PHE A 98 -6.18 -8.51 2.35
C PHE A 98 -5.18 -9.53 1.83
N GLN A 99 -4.92 -9.55 0.52
CA GLN A 99 -3.95 -10.44 -0.12
C GLN A 99 -2.84 -9.59 -0.74
N PHE A 100 -1.71 -9.52 -0.07
CA PHE A 100 -0.55 -8.78 -0.57
C PHE A 100 0.28 -9.67 -1.51
N PRO A 101 0.60 -9.20 -2.73
CA PRO A 101 1.33 -9.98 -3.71
C PRO A 101 2.79 -10.20 -3.29
N ASN A 102 3.31 -11.41 -3.52
CA ASN A 102 4.75 -11.67 -3.44
C ASN A 102 5.50 -11.11 -4.67
N ASP A 103 6.82 -11.17 -4.62
CA ASP A 103 7.70 -10.71 -5.68
C ASP A 103 7.43 -11.38 -7.04
N ASP A 104 7.20 -12.69 -7.06
CA ASP A 104 6.83 -13.44 -8.27
C ASP A 104 5.48 -12.99 -8.85
N THR A 105 4.48 -12.72 -8.01
CA THR A 105 3.17 -12.22 -8.42
C THR A 105 3.30 -10.87 -9.08
N ILE A 106 4.07 -9.95 -8.48
CA ILE A 106 4.36 -8.63 -9.07
C ILE A 106 5.10 -8.77 -10.40
N ARG A 107 6.12 -9.61 -10.48
CA ARG A 107 6.90 -9.82 -11.71
C ARG A 107 6.01 -10.37 -12.83
N ASN A 108 5.20 -11.38 -12.54
CA ASN A 108 4.29 -11.98 -13.50
C ASN A 108 3.16 -11.04 -13.90
N PHE A 109 2.74 -10.15 -13.01
CA PHE A 109 1.83 -9.06 -13.33
C PHE A 109 2.44 -8.11 -14.36
N PHE A 110 3.66 -7.60 -14.13
CA PHE A 110 4.30 -6.66 -15.06
C PHE A 110 4.69 -7.28 -16.40
N ARG A 111 5.00 -8.57 -16.45
CA ARG A 111 5.25 -9.30 -17.71
C ARG A 111 4.08 -9.30 -18.69
N ARG A 112 2.86 -9.04 -18.22
CA ARG A 112 1.65 -9.01 -19.07
C ARG A 112 1.46 -7.68 -19.79
N PHE A 113 2.16 -6.64 -19.36
CA PHE A 113 2.14 -5.36 -20.05
C PHE A 113 2.94 -5.45 -21.34
N THR A 114 2.38 -4.86 -22.40
CA THR A 114 3.06 -4.63 -23.67
C THR A 114 3.32 -3.14 -23.81
N GLN A 115 4.20 -2.74 -24.73
CA GLN A 115 4.47 -1.31 -24.93
C GLN A 115 3.19 -0.51 -25.24
N ALA A 116 2.31 -1.07 -26.07
CA ALA A 116 1.03 -0.46 -26.41
C ALA A 116 0.12 -0.27 -25.18
N THR A 117 -0.05 -1.33 -24.37
CA THR A 117 -0.91 -1.25 -23.19
C THR A 117 -0.33 -0.36 -22.10
N ILE A 118 1.00 -0.23 -22.01
CA ILE A 118 1.66 0.75 -21.13
C ILE A 118 1.28 2.16 -21.57
N TYR A 119 1.43 2.50 -22.85
CA TYR A 119 1.10 3.84 -23.33
C TYR A 119 -0.37 4.19 -23.09
N GLU A 120 -1.30 3.30 -23.45
CA GLU A 120 -2.74 3.52 -23.23
C GLU A 120 -3.07 3.68 -21.75
N PHE A 121 -2.56 2.79 -20.90
CA PHE A 121 -2.81 2.82 -19.46
C PHE A 121 -2.29 4.12 -18.82
N TYR A 122 -1.05 4.50 -19.11
CA TYR A 122 -0.44 5.69 -18.51
C TYR A 122 -0.93 7.01 -19.13
N ASP A 123 -1.31 7.06 -20.40
CA ASP A 123 -1.93 8.26 -21.00
C ASP A 123 -3.27 8.58 -20.31
N LEU A 124 -4.12 7.56 -20.11
CA LEU A 124 -5.42 7.73 -19.45
C LEU A 124 -5.27 8.13 -17.98
N LEU A 125 -4.34 7.52 -17.25
CA LEU A 125 -4.02 7.93 -15.88
C LEU A 125 -3.38 9.32 -15.81
N GLY A 126 -2.49 9.63 -16.74
CA GLY A 126 -1.78 10.90 -16.85
C GLY A 126 -2.70 12.08 -17.15
N ARG A 127 -3.84 11.86 -17.82
CA ARG A 127 -4.88 12.89 -18.00
C ARG A 127 -5.79 13.00 -16.77
N TRP A 128 -6.14 11.87 -16.18
CA TRP A 128 -7.08 11.82 -15.05
C TRP A 128 -6.51 12.40 -13.75
N MET A 129 -5.27 12.05 -13.40
CA MET A 129 -4.69 12.37 -12.10
C MET A 129 -4.46 13.88 -11.90
N PRO A 130 -3.86 14.63 -12.84
CA PRO A 130 -3.68 16.08 -12.71
C PRO A 130 -5.00 16.85 -12.71
N ALA A 131 -5.98 16.42 -13.50
CA ALA A 131 -7.31 17.06 -13.54
C ALA A 131 -7.98 17.05 -12.15
N ARG A 132 -7.78 15.98 -11.38
CA ARG A 132 -8.31 15.86 -10.01
C ARG A 132 -7.49 16.65 -8.98
N VAL A 133 -6.17 16.73 -9.14
CA VAL A 133 -5.30 17.55 -8.27
C VAL A 133 -5.66 19.04 -8.40
N VAL A 134 -5.87 19.52 -9.63
CA VAL A 134 -6.27 20.90 -9.91
C VAL A 134 -7.69 21.17 -9.39
N ALA A 135 -8.64 20.26 -9.63
CA ALA A 135 -10.01 20.39 -9.13
C ALA A 135 -10.12 20.34 -7.60
N ALA A 136 -9.18 19.69 -6.91
CA ALA A 136 -9.15 19.60 -5.45
C ALA A 136 -8.70 20.91 -4.76
N GLY A 137 -8.24 21.92 -5.51
CA GLY A 137 -8.24 23.33 -5.10
C GLY A 137 -7.66 23.66 -3.72
N GLY A 138 -6.69 22.89 -3.23
CA GLY A 138 -5.98 23.17 -1.97
C GLY A 138 -6.73 22.85 -0.67
N ARG A 139 -7.87 22.14 -0.67
CA ARG A 139 -8.54 21.71 0.58
C ARG A 139 -8.90 20.24 0.58
N ILE A 140 -7.93 19.42 0.98
CA ILE A 140 -8.18 18.02 1.36
C ILE A 140 -7.92 17.92 2.86
N HIS A 141 -8.98 17.92 3.67
CA HIS A 141 -8.87 17.70 5.11
C HIS A 141 -8.66 16.22 5.38
N VAL A 142 -7.41 15.77 5.49
CA VAL A 142 -7.10 14.38 5.87
C VAL A 142 -7.46 14.20 7.34
N GLY A 143 -8.36 13.26 7.62
CA GLY A 143 -8.93 13.05 8.95
C GLY A 143 -8.71 11.60 9.36
N PHE A 144 -7.67 11.35 10.14
CA PHE A 144 -7.33 9.99 10.57
C PHE A 144 -8.33 9.50 11.61
N ARG A 145 -9.05 8.42 11.30
CA ARG A 145 -9.81 7.65 12.28
C ARG A 145 -8.99 6.41 12.68
N PHE A 146 -8.32 6.49 13.83
CA PHE A 146 -7.49 5.43 14.39
C PHE A 146 -8.28 4.34 15.14
N ASP A 147 -9.60 4.43 15.15
CA ASP A 147 -10.53 3.52 15.81
C ASP A 147 -10.79 2.22 15.03
N ARG A 148 -10.19 2.06 13.83
CA ARG A 148 -10.36 0.90 12.95
C ARG A 148 -9.10 0.02 12.74
N ILE A 149 -8.03 0.23 13.52
CA ILE A 149 -6.73 -0.48 13.40
C ILE A 149 -6.40 -1.26 14.68
#